data_AF-A0A7C7L1Y7-F1
#
_entry.id   AF-A0A7C7L1Y7-F1
#
_cell.length_a   1.000
_cell.length_b   1.000
_cell.length_c   1.000
_cell.angle_alpha   90.00
_cell.angle_beta   90.00
_cell.angle_gamma   90.00
#
_symmetry.space_group_name_H-M   'P 1'
#
loop_
_entity.id
_entity.type
_entity.pdbx_description
1 polymer ?
#
loop_
_entity_poly.entity_id
_entity_poly.type
_entity_poly.pdbx_seq_one_letter_code
_entity_poly.pdbx_strand_id
1 'polypeptide(L)'
;MSLIRQFQLSLISLVALLVVGLLGYHLIEELDWFDSLYMTVITLTTVGFGEVKPLSDAGRAFTVVMVLVGVGVAMWFLRNLV
;
A
#
# COMPACT_ATOMS: atom_id res chain seq x y z
N MET A 1 -16.81 -20.32 -2.71
CA MET A 1 -15.65 -19.88 -3.52
C MET A 1 -14.43 -20.68 -3.06
N SER A 2 -13.66 -21.31 -3.95
CA SER A 2 -12.53 -22.17 -3.56
C SER A 2 -11.44 -21.40 -2.78
N LEU A 3 -10.77 -22.07 -1.84
CA LEU A 3 -9.69 -21.51 -1.01
C LEU A 3 -8.57 -20.88 -1.86
N ILE A 4 -8.18 -21.58 -2.93
CA ILE A 4 -7.17 -21.14 -3.90
C ILE A 4 -7.53 -19.78 -4.50
N ARG A 5 -8.81 -19.54 -4.83
CA ARG A 5 -9.27 -18.27 -5.39
C ARG A 5 -9.15 -17.12 -4.38
N GLN A 6 -9.42 -17.37 -3.10
CA GLN A 6 -9.32 -16.33 -2.06
C GLN A 6 -7.86 -15.93 -1.83
N PHE A 7 -6.96 -16.91 -1.81
CA PHE A 7 -5.51 -16.66 -1.73
C PHE A 7 -5.00 -15.85 -2.93
N GLN A 8 -5.38 -16.25 -4.16
CA GLN A 8 -5.01 -15.53 -5.39
C GLN A 8 -5.50 -14.07 -5.37
N LEU A 9 -6.76 -13.84 -4.97
CA LEU A 9 -7.30 -12.49 -4.90
C LEU A 9 -6.58 -11.64 -3.84
N SER A 10 -6.18 -12.24 -2.72
CA SER A 10 -5.43 -11.53 -1.67
C SER A 10 -4.05 -11.07 -2.17
N LEU A 11 -3.36 -11.95 -2.92
CA LEU A 11 -2.10 -11.60 -3.56
C LEU A 11 -2.27 -10.51 -4.63
N ILE A 12 -3.31 -10.61 -5.45
CA ILE A 12 -3.63 -9.57 -6.45
C ILE A 12 -3.92 -8.23 -5.79
N SER A 13 -4.67 -8.20 -4.68
CA SER A 13 -4.94 -6.95 -3.96
C SER A 13 -3.67 -6.33 -3.36
N LEU A 14 -2.72 -7.14 -2.88
CA LEU A 14 -1.45 -6.65 -2.37
C LEU A 14 -0.61 -6.02 -3.49
N VAL A 15 -0.50 -6.69 -4.64
CA VAL A 15 0.19 -6.15 -5.82
C VAL A 15 -0.48 -4.88 -6.31
N ALA A 16 -1.83 -4.85 -6.34
CA ALA A 16 -2.58 -3.66 -6.71
C ALA A 16 -2.29 -2.49 -5.77
N LEU A 17 -2.23 -2.72 -4.45
CA LEU A 17 -1.87 -1.66 -3.49
C LEU A 17 -0.43 -1.17 -3.67
N LEU A 18 0.51 -2.06 -3.97
CA LEU A 18 1.89 -1.66 -4.28
C LEU A 18 1.94 -0.75 -5.51
N VAL A 19 1.20 -1.08 -6.57
CA VAL A 19 1.14 -0.27 -7.79
C VAL A 19 0.41 1.05 -7.54
N VAL A 20 -0.71 1.04 -6.81
CA VAL A 20 -1.47 2.25 -6.46
C VAL A 20 -0.63 3.19 -5.60
N GLY A 21 0.10 2.66 -4.61
CA GLY A 21 1.03 3.44 -3.80
C GLY A 21 2.18 4.02 -4.63
N LEU A 22 2.84 3.18 -5.43
CA LEU A 22 3.94 3.59 -6.31
C LEU A 22 3.53 4.75 -7.21
N LEU A 23 2.41 4.59 -7.93
CA LEU A 23 1.89 5.62 -8.83
C LEU A 23 1.35 6.83 -8.06
N GLY A 24 0.68 6.62 -6.93
CA GLY A 24 0.12 7.70 -6.12
C GLY A 24 1.21 8.63 -5.60
N TYR A 25 2.26 8.09 -4.99
CA TYR A 25 3.38 8.91 -4.52
C TYR A 25 4.19 9.53 -5.67
N HIS A 26 4.36 8.81 -6.79
CA HIS A 26 5.04 9.38 -7.95
C HIS A 26 4.26 10.55 -8.57
N LEU A 27 2.92 10.45 -8.65
CA LEU A 27 2.09 11.46 -9.31
C LEU A 27 1.68 12.62 -8.40
N ILE A 28 1.42 12.35 -7.12
CA ILE A 28 0.96 13.37 -6.16
C ILE A 28 2.15 14.14 -5.59
N GLU A 29 3.22 13.41 -5.27
CA GLU A 29 4.39 13.97 -4.59
C GLU A 29 5.59 14.09 -5.51
N GLU A 30 5.53 13.69 -6.77
CA GLU A 30 6.67 13.77 -7.70
C GLU A 30 7.95 13.10 -7.14
N LEU A 31 7.77 12.07 -6.30
CA LEU A 31 8.88 11.25 -5.82
C LEU A 31 9.44 10.44 -6.98
N ASP A 32 10.74 10.12 -6.97
CA ASP A 32 11.27 9.20 -7.96
C ASP A 32 10.65 7.79 -7.79
N TRP A 33 10.85 6.93 -8.79
CA TRP A 33 10.23 5.60 -8.80
C TRP A 33 10.63 4.73 -7.59
N PHE A 34 11.87 4.86 -7.14
CA PHE A 34 12.39 4.02 -6.07
C PHE A 34 11.93 4.52 -4.70
N ASP A 35 11.96 5.83 -4.48
CA ASP A 35 11.44 6.52 -3.30
C ASP A 35 9.93 6.33 -3.16
N SER A 36 9.19 6.38 -4.27
CA SER A 36 7.75 6.08 -4.31
C SER A 36 7.46 4.64 -3.91
N LEU A 37 8.26 3.68 -4.42
CA LEU A 37 8.15 2.27 -4.04
C LEU A 37 8.51 2.08 -2.57
N TYR A 38 9.61 2.68 -2.12
CA TYR A 38 10.08 2.61 -0.75
C TYR A 38 9.03 3.17 0.22
N MET A 39 8.50 4.36 -0.06
CA MET A 39 7.42 4.99 0.71
C MET A 39 6.18 4.09 0.78
N THR A 40 5.80 3.47 -0.34
CA THR A 40 4.68 2.52 -0.39
C THR A 40 4.91 1.30 0.49
N VAL A 41 6.11 0.69 0.39
CA VAL A 41 6.45 -0.52 1.14
C VAL A 41 6.46 -0.22 2.63
N ILE A 42 7.15 0.83 3.09
CA ILE A 42 7.23 1.16 4.52
C ILE A 42 5.85 1.54 5.10
N THR A 43 4.96 2.09 4.27
CA THR A 43 3.57 2.40 4.65
C THR A 43 2.74 1.13 4.81
N LEU A 44 2.68 0.27 3.78
CA LEU A 44 1.84 -0.93 3.78
C LEU A 44 2.33 -2.01 4.76
N THR A 45 3.64 -2.09 4.99
CA THR A 45 4.23 -3.01 5.97
C THR A 45 4.20 -2.47 7.39
N THR A 46 3.68 -1.27 7.61
CA THR A 46 3.63 -0.57 8.90
C THR A 46 5.01 -0.34 9.56
N VAL A 47 6.10 -0.46 8.79
CA VAL A 47 7.46 -0.19 9.28
C VAL A 47 7.63 1.29 9.60
N GLY A 48 7.18 2.17 8.69
CA GLY A 48 7.04 3.59 8.96
C GLY A 48 8.32 4.31 9.39
N PHE A 49 9.43 4.19 8.64
CA PHE A 49 10.68 4.92 8.92
C PHE A 49 10.57 6.46 8.82
N GLY A 50 9.41 6.98 8.41
CA GLY A 50 9.16 8.40 8.17
C GLY A 50 8.97 8.68 6.68
N GLU A 51 8.48 9.89 6.38
CA GLU A 51 8.28 10.35 5.00
C GLU A 51 9.65 10.58 4.33
N VAL A 52 9.82 10.14 3.08
CA VAL A 52 11.05 10.38 2.30
C VAL A 52 11.33 11.88 2.14
N LYS A 53 10.25 12.66 2.00
CA LYS A 53 10.24 14.12 2.07
C LYS A 53 8.93 14.58 2.72
N PRO A 54 8.84 15.83 3.21
CA PRO A 54 7.58 16.37 3.74
C PRO A 54 6.46 16.26 2.71
N LEU A 55 5.41 15.50 3.05
CA LEU A 55 4.25 15.31 2.18
C LEU A 55 3.37 16.55 2.15
N SER A 56 2.76 16.81 0.99
CA SER A 56 1.67 17.77 0.85
C SER A 56 0.41 17.30 1.59
N ASP A 57 -0.57 18.19 1.76
CA ASP A 57 -1.87 17.80 2.35
C ASP A 57 -2.57 16.71 1.53
N ALA A 58 -2.42 16.74 0.19
CA ALA A 58 -2.94 15.71 -0.69
C ALA A 58 -2.20 14.37 -0.51
N GLY A 59 -0.87 14.39 -0.40
CA GLY A 59 -0.07 13.21 -0.12
C GLY A 59 -0.41 12.58 1.23
N ARG A 60 -0.61 13.40 2.26
CA ARG A 60 -1.06 12.92 3.58
C ARG A 60 -2.44 12.27 3.52
N ALA A 61 -3.40 12.91 2.85
CA ALA A 61 -4.73 12.35 2.66
C ALA A 61 -4.68 11.00 1.90
N PHE A 62 -3.83 10.94 0.86
CA PHE A 62 -3.58 9.70 0.12
C PHE A 62 -2.99 8.60 1.02
N THR A 63 -1.96 8.91 1.82
CA THR A 63 -1.35 7.99 2.78
C THR A 63 -2.37 7.45 3.78
N VAL A 64 -3.26 8.30 4.30
CA VAL A 64 -4.34 7.89 5.21
C VAL A 64 -5.24 6.84 4.56
N VAL A 65 -5.69 7.08 3.32
CA VAL A 65 -6.52 6.11 2.58
C VAL A 65 -5.74 4.81 2.33
N MET A 66 -4.48 4.90 1.92
CA MET A 66 -3.61 3.75 1.68
C MET A 66 -3.45 2.87 2.92
N VAL A 67 -3.25 3.47 4.09
CA VAL A 67 -3.13 2.73 5.36
C VAL A 67 -4.46 2.04 5.71
N LEU A 68 -5.59 2.75 5.63
CA LEU A 68 -6.91 2.19 5.94
C LEU A 68 -7.26 0.99 5.05
N VAL A 69 -7.01 1.10 3.75
CA VAL A 69 -7.24 -0.01 2.80
C VAL A 69 -6.21 -1.13 3.00
N GLY A 70 -4.93 -0.78 3.20
CA GLY A 70 -3.85 -1.73 3.40
C GLY A 70 -4.06 -2.63 4.61
N VAL A 71 -4.50 -2.06 5.74
CA VAL A 71 -4.84 -2.83 6.94
C VAL A 71 -6.00 -3.80 6.67
N GLY A 72 -7.04 -3.36 5.96
CA GLY A 72 -8.16 -4.23 5.59
C GLY A 72 -7.74 -5.41 4.71
N VAL A 73 -6.87 -5.18 3.72
CA VAL A 73 -6.31 -6.23 2.86
C VAL A 73 -5.42 -7.19 3.65
N ALA A 74 -4.59 -6.67 4.56
CA ALA A 74 -3.75 -7.50 5.42
C ALA A 74 -4.58 -8.41 6.33
N MET A 75 -5.64 -7.88 6.96
CA MET A 75 -6.57 -8.67 7.77
C MET A 75 -7.27 -9.75 6.95
N TRP A 76 -7.70 -9.43 5.72
CA TRP A 76 -8.32 -10.40 4.83
C TRP A 76 -7.37 -11.51 4.41
N PHE A 77 -6.11 -11.16 4.10
CA PHE A 77 -5.07 -12.15 3.79
C PHE A 77 -4.83 -13.10 4.97
N LEU A 78 -4.70 -12.57 6.19
CA LEU A 78 -4.50 -13.36 7.41
C LEU A 78 -5.68 -14.31 7.68
N ARG A 79 -6.92 -13.85 7.50
CA ARG A 79 -8.12 -14.69 7.62
C ARG A 79 -8.09 -15.89 6.67
N ASN A 80 -7.51 -15.75 5.48
CA ASN A 80 -7.47 -16.83 4.50
C ASN A 80 -6.33 -17.84 4.76
N LEU A 81 -5.42 -17.53 5.69
CA LEU A 81 -4.27 -18.36 6.04
C LEU A 81 -4.53 -19.30 7.23
N VAL A 82 -5.53 -18.98 8.06
CA VAL A 82 -5.97 -19.75 9.24
C VAL A 82 -7.28 -20.46 8.94
#